data_AF-A0A4Y9T155-F1
#
_entry.id   AF-A0A4Y9T155-F1
#
_cell.length_a   1.000
_cell.length_b   1.000
_cell.length_c   1.000
_cell.angle_alpha   90.00
_cell.angle_beta   90.00
_cell.angle_gamma   90.00
#
_symmetry.space_group_name_H-M   'P 1'
#
loop_
_entity.id
_entity.type
_entity.pdbx_description
1 polymer ?
#
loop_
_entity_poly.entity_id
_entity_poly.type
_entity_poly.pdbx_seq_one_letter_code
_entity_poly.pdbx_strand_id
1 'polypeptide(L)'
;MRTTQSRGEPPLDEPDLGIWFDGRTCHYQEDRHDILEDAIAYAKVVQRRPGYRPIALPQIWEQWLGSTSDEADLMATFGIDSERGTYRYREFHYDFLEQALDYARRISAAPTEDAARPRKAGIP
;
A
#
# COMPACT_ATOMS: atom_id res chain seq x y z
N MET A 1 5.65 8.07 -4.60
CA MET A 1 4.23 7.63 -4.58
C MET A 1 3.47 8.44 -5.61
N ARG A 2 2.75 7.79 -6.54
CA ARG A 2 1.98 8.48 -7.59
C ARG A 2 0.52 8.08 -7.50
N THR A 3 -0.34 9.04 -7.16
CA THR A 3 -1.78 8.95 -7.43
C THR A 3 -2.04 9.56 -8.80
N THR A 4 -2.86 8.92 -9.63
CA THR A 4 -3.46 9.61 -10.78
C THR A 4 -4.82 10.11 -10.36
N GLN A 5 -5.16 11.33 -10.77
CA GLN A 5 -6.55 11.75 -10.71
C GLN A 5 -7.29 11.15 -11.89
N SER A 6 -8.32 10.38 -11.57
CA SER A 6 -9.28 9.84 -12.52
C SER A 6 -10.56 10.67 -12.43
N ARG A 7 -11.16 10.95 -13.58
CA ARG A 7 -12.41 11.72 -13.68
C ARG A 7 -13.51 10.81 -14.19
N GLY A 8 -14.66 10.81 -13.52
CA GLY A 8 -15.79 9.93 -13.81
C GLY A 8 -16.26 9.18 -12.56
N GLU A 9 -17.13 8.19 -12.75
CA GLU A 9 -17.57 7.31 -11.66
C GLU A 9 -16.42 6.39 -11.23
N PRO A 10 -16.09 6.32 -9.92
CA PRO A 10 -15.07 5.39 -9.45
C PRO A 10 -15.53 3.93 -9.63
N PRO A 11 -14.60 2.98 -9.78
CA PRO A 11 -14.92 1.56 -9.73
C PRO A 11 -15.39 1.23 -8.31
N LEU A 12 -16.69 0.99 -8.18
CA LEU A 12 -17.31 0.69 -6.90
C LEU A 12 -17.15 -0.80 -6.58
N ASP A 13 -16.56 -1.10 -5.42
CA ASP A 13 -16.58 -2.46 -4.87
C ASP A 13 -17.97 -2.78 -4.31
N GLU A 14 -18.61 -1.82 -3.64
CA GLU A 14 -19.98 -1.95 -3.11
C GLU A 14 -20.82 -0.75 -3.57
N PRO A 15 -21.49 -0.84 -4.74
CA PRO A 15 -22.20 0.27 -5.34
C PRO A 15 -23.42 0.74 -4.52
N ASP A 16 -24.11 -0.19 -3.84
CA ASP A 16 -25.24 0.13 -2.95
C ASP A 16 -24.83 1.01 -1.76
N LEU A 17 -23.56 0.93 -1.36
CA LEU A 17 -22.99 1.71 -0.28
C LEU A 17 -22.20 2.91 -0.81
N GLY A 18 -21.92 2.98 -2.11
CA GLY A 18 -21.05 4.01 -2.68
C GLY A 18 -19.61 3.89 -2.19
N ILE A 19 -19.12 2.67 -1.97
CA ILE A 19 -17.74 2.41 -1.56
C ILE A 19 -16.90 2.11 -2.79
N TRP A 20 -15.77 2.80 -2.93
CA TRP A 20 -14.79 2.54 -3.99
C TRP A 20 -13.41 2.25 -3.41
N PHE A 21 -12.62 1.48 -4.16
CA PHE A 21 -11.23 1.22 -3.81
C PHE A 21 -10.30 2.05 -4.69
N ASP A 22 -9.39 2.80 -4.07
CA ASP A 22 -8.42 3.60 -4.83
C ASP A 22 -7.22 2.78 -5.31
N GLY A 23 -7.07 1.53 -4.86
CA GLY A 23 -5.88 0.71 -5.11
C GLY A 23 -5.04 0.48 -3.85
N ARG A 24 -5.31 1.22 -2.77
CA ARG A 24 -4.66 1.06 -1.48
C ARG A 24 -5.65 0.99 -0.32
N THR A 25 -6.66 1.85 -0.34
CA THR A 25 -7.67 2.01 0.70
C THR A 25 -9.08 1.99 0.11
N CYS A 26 -10.04 1.55 0.92
CA CYS A 26 -11.45 1.66 0.61
C CYS A 26 -11.94 3.03 1.07
N HIS A 27 -12.70 3.69 0.23
CA HIS A 27 -13.24 5.01 0.48
C HIS A 27 -14.76 4.94 0.60
N TYR A 28 -15.29 5.63 1.60
CA TYR A 28 -16.72 5.91 1.75
C TYR A 28 -16.88 7.41 1.96
N GLN A 29 -17.40 8.11 0.93
CA GLN A 29 -17.45 9.57 0.92
C GLN A 29 -16.06 10.19 1.14
N GLU A 30 -15.88 11.02 2.16
CA GLU A 30 -14.57 11.65 2.46
C GLU A 30 -13.71 10.77 3.38
N ASP A 31 -14.29 9.72 3.97
CA ASP A 31 -13.62 8.82 4.90
C ASP A 31 -12.81 7.73 4.17
N ARG A 32 -11.63 7.41 4.71
CA ARG A 32 -10.68 6.40 4.19
C ARG A 32 -10.55 5.25 5.17
N HIS A 33 -10.53 4.03 4.66
CA HIS A 33 -10.45 2.81 5.43
C HIS A 33 -9.42 1.85 4.82
N ASP A 34 -8.59 1.23 5.65
CA ASP A 34 -7.59 0.26 5.20
C ASP A 34 -8.20 -1.09 4.77
N ILE A 35 -9.40 -1.41 5.27
CA ILE A 35 -10.10 -2.66 4.97
C ILE A 35 -11.54 -2.42 4.52
N LEU A 36 -11.98 -3.20 3.53
CA LEU A 36 -13.32 -3.10 2.94
C LEU A 36 -14.43 -3.36 3.97
N GLU A 37 -14.24 -4.35 4.85
CA GLU A 37 -15.23 -4.68 5.88
C GLU A 37 -15.50 -3.52 6.85
N ASP A 38 -14.48 -2.74 7.20
CA ASP A 38 -14.62 -1.58 8.07
C ASP A 38 -15.38 -0.44 7.37
N ALA A 39 -15.05 -0.18 6.09
CA ALA A 39 -15.79 0.76 5.26
C ALA A 39 -17.28 0.38 5.15
N ILE A 40 -17.58 -0.91 4.92
CA ILE A 40 -18.96 -1.43 4.84
C ILE A 40 -19.68 -1.27 6.19
N ALA A 41 -19.02 -1.62 7.29
CA ALA A 41 -19.59 -1.50 8.63
C ALA A 41 -19.91 -0.04 8.95
N TYR A 42 -18.97 0.87 8.66
CA TYR A 42 -19.14 2.30 8.84
C TYR A 42 -20.29 2.85 7.99
N ALA A 43 -20.34 2.52 6.69
CA ALA A 43 -21.41 2.93 5.79
C ALA A 43 -22.80 2.50 6.30
N LYS A 44 -22.93 1.24 6.78
CA LYS A 44 -24.18 0.73 7.36
C LYS A 44 -24.58 1.48 8.64
N VAL A 45 -23.62 1.88 9.47
CA VAL A 45 -23.88 2.68 10.67
C VAL A 45 -24.36 4.09 10.28
N VAL A 46 -23.71 4.73 9.30
CA VAL A 46 -24.07 6.07 8.82
C VAL A 46 -25.47 6.07 8.19
N GLN A 47 -25.81 5.06 7.38
CA GLN A 47 -27.14 4.92 6.77
C GLN A 47 -28.28 4.80 7.79
N ARG A 48 -27.99 4.24 8.98
CA ARG A 48 -28.99 4.09 10.05
C ARG A 48 -29.23 5.38 10.83
N ARG A 49 -28.44 6.44 10.60
CA ARG A 49 -28.61 7.72 11.32
C ARG A 49 -29.84 8.46 10.78
N PRO A 50 -30.69 9.01 11.67
CA PRO A 50 -31.82 9.83 11.25
C PRO A 50 -31.30 11.09 10.54
N GLY A 51 -31.80 11.34 9.33
CA GLY A 51 -31.34 12.45 8.48
C GLY A 51 -30.23 12.07 7.49
N TYR A 52 -29.87 10.78 7.38
CA TYR A 52 -28.97 10.32 6.33
C TYR A 52 -29.48 10.72 4.94
N ARG A 53 -28.58 11.28 4.14
CA ARG A 53 -28.77 11.43 2.70
C ARG A 53 -27.57 10.81 1.99
N PRO A 54 -27.79 9.97 0.96
CA PRO A 54 -26.70 9.50 0.13
C PRO A 54 -26.03 10.72 -0.51
N ILE A 55 -24.75 10.89 -0.24
CA ILE A 55 -23.92 11.92 -0.87
C ILE A 55 -23.51 11.38 -2.24
N ALA A 56 -23.53 12.24 -3.25
CA ALA A 56 -23.08 11.87 -4.58
C ALA A 56 -21.59 11.51 -4.55
N LEU A 57 -21.21 10.46 -5.29
CA LEU A 57 -19.81 10.09 -5.45
C LEU A 57 -19.01 11.27 -6.02
N PRO A 58 -17.74 11.42 -5.59
CA PRO A 58 -16.90 12.48 -6.14
C PRO A 58 -16.68 12.24 -7.64
N GLN A 59 -16.87 13.29 -8.46
CA GLN A 59 -16.61 13.23 -9.91
C GLN A 59 -15.13 13.11 -10.25
N ILE A 60 -14.27 13.46 -9.29
CA ILE A 60 -12.81 13.39 -9.39
C ILE A 60 -12.36 12.55 -8.21
N TRP A 61 -11.71 11.44 -8.50
CA TRP A 61 -11.21 10.53 -7.48
C TRP A 61 -9.75 10.18 -7.81
N GLU A 62 -8.98 9.90 -6.78
CA GLU A 62 -7.59 9.48 -6.93
C GLU A 62 -7.55 7.96 -7.07
N GLN A 63 -6.76 7.47 -8.02
CA GLN A 63 -6.41 6.07 -8.12
C GLN A 63 -4.92 5.94 -7.83
N TRP A 64 -4.61 5.08 -6.87
CA TRP A 64 -3.27 4.59 -6.62
C TRP A 64 -2.82 3.74 -7.82
N LEU A 65 -1.92 4.30 -8.63
CA LEU A 65 -1.15 3.49 -9.55
C LEU A 65 -0.06 2.80 -8.72
N GLY A 66 -0.12 1.48 -8.68
CA GLY A 66 0.97 0.68 -8.13
C GLY A 66 2.27 0.86 -8.91
N SER A 67 3.24 0.01 -8.59
CA SER A 67 4.55 0.00 -9.25
C SER A 67 4.40 -0.04 -10.77
N THR A 68 5.08 0.86 -11.48
CA THR A 68 5.21 0.83 -12.94
C THR A 68 5.87 -0.47 -13.40
N SER A 69 5.78 -0.84 -14.68
CA SER A 69 6.50 -2.02 -15.19
C SER A 69 8.01 -2.00 -14.90
N ASP A 70 8.63 -0.83 -14.89
CA ASP A 70 10.05 -0.67 -14.53
C ASP A 70 10.30 -0.94 -13.04
N GLU A 71 9.44 -0.43 -12.17
CA GLU A 71 9.47 -0.71 -10.73
C GLU A 71 9.17 -2.18 -10.42
N ALA A 72 8.28 -2.82 -11.18
CA ALA A 72 7.97 -4.24 -11.06
C ALA A 72 9.19 -5.12 -11.46
N ASP A 73 9.94 -4.70 -12.48
CA ASP A 73 11.17 -5.38 -12.91
C ASP A 73 12.28 -5.26 -11.85
N LEU A 74 12.42 -4.07 -11.25
CA LEU A 74 13.32 -3.84 -10.11
C LEU A 74 12.91 -4.68 -8.89
N MET A 75 11.63 -4.73 -8.57
CA MET A 75 11.12 -5.56 -7.48
C MET A 75 11.40 -7.05 -7.73
N ALA A 76 11.18 -7.54 -8.95
CA ALA A 76 11.50 -8.92 -9.33
C ALA A 76 13.00 -9.20 -9.23
N THR A 77 13.84 -8.25 -9.68
CA THR A 77 15.30 -8.34 -9.61
C THR A 77 15.81 -8.47 -8.18
N PHE A 78 15.25 -7.69 -7.24
CA PHE A 78 15.66 -7.71 -5.83
C PHE A 78 14.86 -8.70 -4.97
N GLY A 79 13.81 -9.35 -5.50
CA GLY A 79 12.92 -10.21 -4.72
C GLY A 79 12.10 -9.43 -3.68
N ILE A 80 11.66 -8.22 -4.04
CA ILE A 80 10.77 -7.39 -3.24
C ILE A 80 9.33 -7.72 -3.61
N ASP A 81 8.51 -8.02 -2.61
CA ASP A 81 7.09 -8.29 -2.77
C ASP A 81 6.29 -7.01 -2.45
N SER A 82 5.22 -6.73 -3.18
CA SER A 82 4.28 -5.64 -2.84
C SER A 82 2.96 -6.24 -2.39
N GLU A 83 2.61 -6.02 -1.13
CA GLU A 83 1.33 -6.43 -0.56
C GLU A 83 0.59 -5.20 -0.04
N ARG A 84 -0.57 -4.90 -0.63
CA ARG A 84 -1.51 -3.84 -0.18
C ARG A 84 -0.86 -2.46 0.05
N GLY A 85 0.05 -2.06 -0.83
CA GLY A 85 0.71 -0.75 -0.75
C GLY A 85 1.89 -0.69 0.24
N THR A 86 2.28 -1.83 0.79
CA THR A 86 3.52 -2.03 1.56
C THR A 86 4.49 -2.89 0.76
N TYR A 87 5.79 -2.64 0.93
CA TYR A 87 6.86 -3.35 0.23
C TYR A 87 7.61 -4.22 1.22
N ARG A 88 7.74 -5.50 0.91
CA ARG A 88 8.45 -6.47 1.75
C ARG A 88 9.72 -6.92 1.06
N TYR A 89 10.84 -6.78 1.75
CA TYR A 89 12.11 -7.36 1.37
C TYR A 89 12.57 -8.33 2.45
N ARG A 90 12.52 -9.64 2.16
CA ARG A 90 12.75 -10.71 3.14
C ARG A 90 11.82 -10.57 4.36
N GLU A 91 12.37 -10.33 5.55
CA GLU A 91 11.64 -10.13 6.81
C GLU A 91 11.29 -8.66 7.10
N PHE A 92 11.83 -7.73 6.30
CA PHE A 92 11.66 -6.29 6.52
C PHE A 92 10.48 -5.74 5.70
N HIS A 93 9.69 -4.91 6.35
CA HIS A 93 8.53 -4.24 5.76
C HIS A 93 8.82 -2.75 5.63
N TYR A 94 8.46 -2.16 4.50
CA TYR A 94 8.69 -0.77 4.17
C TYR A 94 7.42 -0.15 3.60
N ASP A 95 7.09 1.06 4.06
CA ASP A 95 5.98 1.84 3.52
C ASP A 95 6.23 2.37 2.11
N PHE A 96 7.50 2.39 1.66
CA PHE A 96 7.92 2.97 0.39
C PHE A 96 8.89 2.06 -0.37
N LEU A 97 8.66 1.91 -1.67
CA LEU A 97 9.51 1.10 -2.56
C LEU A 97 10.96 1.60 -2.57
N GLU A 98 11.17 2.91 -2.60
CA GLU A 98 12.52 3.50 -2.56
C GLU A 98 13.33 3.05 -1.35
N GLN A 99 12.68 2.91 -0.18
CA GLN A 99 13.37 2.44 1.03
C GLN A 99 13.74 0.96 0.92
N ALA A 100 12.83 0.13 0.42
CA ALA A 100 13.09 -1.29 0.19
C ALA A 100 14.21 -1.49 -0.84
N LEU A 101 14.21 -0.71 -1.94
CA LEU A 101 15.24 -0.75 -2.98
C LEU A 101 16.59 -0.23 -2.49
N ASP A 102 16.62 0.88 -1.74
CA ASP A 102 17.86 1.40 -1.17
C ASP A 102 18.50 0.37 -0.23
N TYR A 103 17.69 -0.26 0.63
CA TYR A 103 18.17 -1.31 1.51
C TYR A 103 18.65 -2.54 0.73
N ALA A 104 17.87 -3.03 -0.24
CA ALA A 104 18.24 -4.17 -1.07
C ALA A 104 19.56 -3.91 -1.83
N ARG A 105 19.75 -2.68 -2.36
CA ARG A 105 20.99 -2.25 -3.01
C ARG A 105 22.17 -2.24 -2.07
N ARG A 106 22.01 -1.75 -0.83
CA ARG A 106 23.07 -1.79 0.19
C ARG A 106 23.48 -3.21 0.54
N ILE A 107 22.51 -4.11 0.70
CA ILE A 107 22.78 -5.53 1.01
C ILE A 107 23.40 -6.26 -0.19
N SER A 108 22.98 -5.96 -1.43
CA SER A 108 23.57 -6.58 -2.63
C SER A 108 24.96 -6.05 -2.96
N ALA A 109 25.24 -4.78 -2.64
CA ALA A 109 26.53 -4.14 -2.87
C ALA A 109 27.53 -4.39 -1.75
N ALA A 110 27.09 -4.85 -0.57
CA ALA A 110 27.97 -5.33 0.48
C ALA A 110 28.39 -6.77 0.14
N PRO A 111 29.64 -7.01 -0.28
CA PRO A 111 30.14 -8.37 -0.39
C PRO A 111 30.33 -8.87 1.05
N THR A 112 29.39 -9.66 1.56
CA THR A 112 29.56 -10.55 2.72
C THR A 112 30.68 -10.13 3.68
N GLU A 113 30.56 -8.96 4.31
CA GLU A 113 31.48 -8.56 5.39
C GLU A 113 31.09 -9.23 6.72
N ASP A 114 30.16 -10.19 6.66
CA ASP A 114 29.78 -11.12 7.74
C ASP A 114 30.42 -12.51 7.56
N ALA A 115 31.59 -12.60 6.92
CA ALA A 115 32.43 -13.80 6.93
C ALA A 115 33.76 -13.61 7.70
N ALA A 116 34.04 -12.42 8.25
CA ALA A 116 35.36 -12.09 8.80
C ALA A 116 35.35 -11.30 10.10
N ARG A 117 34.48 -11.65 11.07
CA ARG A 117 34.82 -11.43 12.47
C ARG A 117 35.23 -12.76 13.12
N PRO A 118 36.54 -13.08 13.18
CA PRO A 118 36.97 -14.04 14.19
C PRO A 118 36.54 -13.49 15.54
N ARG A 119 35.65 -14.21 16.23
CA ARG A 119 35.44 -14.01 17.67
C ARG A 119 36.82 -14.12 18.30
N LYS A 120 37.41 -12.98 18.67
CA LYS A 120 38.69 -12.96 19.38
C LYS A 120 38.56 -13.89 20.57
N ALA A 121 39.29 -15.00 20.52
CA ALA A 121 39.59 -15.80 21.68
C ALA A 121 40.26 -14.87 22.70
N GLY A 122 39.57 -14.62 23.80
CA GLY A 122 40.06 -13.89 24.95
C GLY A 122 39.80 -14.73 26.19
N ILE A 123 40.60 -15.79 26.35
CA ILE A 123 41.00 -16.33 27.65
C ILE A 123 42.35 -15.62 27.93
N PRO A 124 42.49 -14.91 29.06
CA PRO A 124 42.82 -15.54 30.33
C PRO A 124 41.89 -15.19 31.49
#